data_AF-A0A8D2KFV7-F1
#
_entry.id   AF-A0A8D2KFV7-F1
#
_cell.length_a   1.000
_cell.length_b   1.000
_cell.length_c   1.000
_cell.angle_alpha   90.00
_cell.angle_beta   90.00
_cell.angle_gamma   90.00
#
_symmetry.space_group_name_H-M   'P 1'
#
loop_
_entity.id
_entity.type
_entity.pdbx_description
1 polymer ?
#
loop_
_entity_poly.entity_id
_entity_poly.type
_entity_poly.pdbx_seq_one_letter_code
_entity_poly.pdbx_strand_id
1 'polypeptide(L)'
;MPSIFECVSKKMVRNFGGKDLRPVKSLLDATHFRQFSILRKNPQSQFWEQPDIPVEYSLMDILAPGSSVPEVEVTSPFFFSDTVIQKWKAGVSVSAGVDGSASGEFTQSRESSLEFQKVTVPSQNLERLQNSKLLDPEPSFLKHCRERGDNLYVVTEVIELTNSTTLHDKSSVNTLGKLFGSWNILIKVWHGDTKTVTLTIPQGTVMAYKKKQLVIKGNGVSEYKPGRHLGWGRVALLLLRRETEERPLTCHLYFKHLQEEVFRKTEALAQLSKDVQGVVFYNILPMLGDRGALQDLMDVLSGGQVGHMGPGSIILNKLRQDSRPPWVKPQDSILYLLQTMMVLSDTQLELLALSMEKRILLWQRELVRVILEPNFKYPWSIPFTLPPELLAPLQGEGLAITYGLLEECGLKMELSSPRSTWDLEAKMPLSALYGTLSLLQQLAEA
;
A
#
# COMPACT_ATOMS: atom_id res chain seq x y z
N MET A 1 12.62 -0.15 4.88
CA MET A 1 13.07 -0.99 3.76
C MET A 1 11.95 -1.91 3.31
N PRO A 2 11.52 -1.81 2.04
CA PRO A 2 10.65 -2.80 1.41
C PRO A 2 11.21 -4.21 1.61
N SER A 3 10.34 -5.19 1.84
CA SER A 3 10.79 -6.58 1.94
C SER A 3 11.51 -7.02 0.64
N ILE A 4 12.40 -8.00 0.74
CA ILE A 4 13.07 -8.60 -0.43
C ILE A 4 12.02 -8.99 -1.47
N PHE A 5 10.90 -9.58 -1.02
CA PHE A 5 9.76 -9.94 -1.85
C PHE A 5 9.18 -8.72 -2.60
N GLU A 6 8.83 -7.65 -1.88
CA GLU A 6 8.25 -6.44 -2.47
C GLU A 6 9.19 -5.83 -3.50
N CYS A 7 10.51 -5.81 -3.22
CA CYS A 7 11.50 -5.26 -4.13
C CYS A 7 11.57 -6.07 -5.44
N VAL A 8 11.60 -7.40 -5.35
CA VAL A 8 11.57 -8.27 -6.54
C VAL A 8 10.29 -8.06 -7.35
N SER A 9 9.13 -8.05 -6.69
CA SER A 9 7.83 -7.82 -7.34
C SER A 9 7.78 -6.48 -8.06
N LYS A 10 8.19 -5.38 -7.40
CA LYS A 10 8.26 -4.03 -8.00
C LYS A 10 9.20 -3.98 -9.20
N LYS A 11 10.39 -4.55 -9.09
CA LYS A 11 11.37 -4.59 -10.19
C LYS A 11 10.86 -5.37 -11.39
N MET A 12 10.21 -6.51 -11.15
CA MET A 12 9.60 -7.30 -12.22
C MET A 12 8.50 -6.50 -12.94
N VAL A 13 7.58 -5.87 -12.22
CA VAL A 13 6.53 -5.03 -12.81
C VAL A 13 7.11 -3.88 -13.62
N ARG A 14 8.18 -3.22 -13.14
CA ARG A 14 8.84 -2.14 -13.87
C ARG A 14 9.44 -2.58 -15.22
N ASN A 15 9.91 -3.82 -15.32
CA ASN A 15 10.57 -4.32 -16.53
C ASN A 15 9.61 -4.97 -17.53
N PHE A 16 8.58 -5.70 -17.06
CA PHE A 16 7.67 -6.45 -17.94
C PHE A 16 6.22 -5.96 -17.91
N GLY A 17 5.87 -5.11 -16.96
CA GLY A 17 4.50 -4.68 -16.73
C GLY A 17 4.02 -3.64 -17.73
N GLY A 18 2.81 -3.85 -18.25
CA GLY A 18 1.99 -2.75 -18.78
C GLY A 18 1.48 -1.87 -17.64
N LYS A 19 0.93 -0.69 -17.96
CA LYS A 19 0.48 0.33 -16.99
C LYS A 19 -0.44 -0.18 -15.87
N ASP A 20 -1.15 -1.28 -16.10
CA ASP A 20 -2.17 -1.81 -15.19
C ASP A 20 -1.68 -2.99 -14.32
N LEU A 21 -0.42 -3.43 -14.50
CA LEU A 21 0.15 -4.53 -13.71
C LEU A 21 0.64 -4.01 -12.35
N ARG A 22 0.21 -4.67 -11.27
CA ARG A 22 0.45 -4.25 -9.89
C ARG A 22 1.30 -5.28 -9.14
N PRO A 23 2.34 -4.87 -8.40
CA PRO A 23 3.14 -5.80 -7.62
C PRO A 23 2.41 -6.23 -6.35
N VAL A 24 2.56 -7.48 -5.95
CA VAL A 24 2.18 -7.93 -4.61
C VAL A 24 3.24 -7.44 -3.61
N LYS A 25 2.80 -6.81 -2.53
CA LYS A 25 3.69 -6.17 -1.53
C LYS A 25 4.19 -7.13 -0.45
N SER A 26 3.41 -8.15 -0.10
CA SER A 26 3.70 -9.10 0.98
C SER A 26 3.63 -10.53 0.49
N LEU A 27 4.60 -11.36 0.90
CA LEU A 27 4.59 -12.79 0.59
C LEU A 27 3.42 -13.50 1.28
N LEU A 28 3.06 -13.08 2.50
CA LEU A 28 1.95 -13.68 3.25
C LEU A 28 0.61 -13.42 2.55
N ASP A 29 0.47 -12.24 1.94
CA ASP A 29 -0.78 -11.88 1.29
C ASP A 29 -0.90 -12.45 -0.13
N ALA A 30 0.20 -12.94 -0.71
CA ALA A 30 0.26 -13.39 -2.10
C ALA A 30 -0.77 -14.48 -2.43
N THR A 31 -1.12 -15.33 -1.45
CA THR A 31 -2.14 -16.36 -1.61
C THR A 31 -3.56 -15.83 -1.79
N HIS A 32 -3.81 -14.57 -1.45
CA HIS A 32 -5.12 -13.94 -1.58
C HIS A 32 -5.31 -13.19 -2.91
N PHE A 33 -4.25 -12.94 -3.66
CA PHE A 33 -4.28 -12.28 -4.99
C PHE A 33 -4.39 -13.26 -6.16
N ARG A 34 -5.03 -14.42 -5.94
CA ARG A 34 -5.24 -15.43 -6.98
C ARG A 34 -6.20 -14.93 -8.05
N GLN A 35 -6.18 -15.59 -9.20
CA GLN A 35 -7.14 -15.31 -10.26
C GLN A 35 -8.57 -15.46 -9.74
N PHE A 36 -9.45 -14.54 -10.16
CA PHE A 36 -10.82 -14.36 -9.70
C PHE A 36 -11.01 -13.90 -8.26
N SER A 37 -9.95 -13.73 -7.45
CA SER A 37 -10.09 -13.11 -6.12
C SER A 37 -10.73 -11.73 -6.24
N ILE A 38 -11.66 -11.45 -5.34
CA ILE A 38 -12.29 -10.15 -5.19
C ILE A 38 -11.40 -9.28 -4.28
N LEU A 39 -11.16 -8.06 -4.74
CA LEU A 39 -10.42 -7.03 -4.03
C LEU A 39 -11.38 -5.86 -3.78
N ARG A 40 -11.25 -5.21 -2.63
CA ARG A 40 -11.93 -3.95 -2.33
C ARG A 40 -10.92 -2.81 -2.30
N LYS A 41 -11.38 -1.61 -2.66
CA LYS A 41 -10.64 -0.35 -2.56
C LYS A 41 -11.58 0.75 -2.10
N ASN A 42 -11.19 1.52 -1.10
CA ASN A 42 -12.01 2.63 -0.61
C ASN A 42 -11.61 3.94 -1.36
N PRO A 43 -12.54 4.65 -2.01
CA PRO A 43 -12.22 5.79 -2.87
C PRO A 43 -12.05 7.13 -2.14
N GLN A 44 -11.61 7.17 -0.87
CA GLN A 44 -11.62 8.43 -0.09
C GLN A 44 -10.73 9.55 -0.64
N SER A 45 -9.68 9.22 -1.41
CA SER A 45 -8.77 10.22 -1.96
C SER A 45 -8.30 9.84 -3.36
N GLN A 46 -8.05 10.87 -4.17
CA GLN A 46 -7.46 10.75 -5.50
C GLN A 46 -5.93 10.98 -5.50
N PHE A 47 -5.33 11.33 -4.36
CA PHE A 47 -3.92 11.75 -4.25
C PHE A 47 -2.97 10.65 -3.78
N TRP A 48 -3.50 9.50 -3.39
CA TRP A 48 -2.71 8.29 -3.18
C TRP A 48 -3.49 7.07 -3.62
N GLU A 49 -2.75 6.01 -3.88
CA GLU A 49 -3.33 4.74 -4.22
C GLU A 49 -3.51 3.93 -2.95
N GLN A 50 -4.78 3.71 -2.57
CA GLN A 50 -5.07 2.76 -1.51
C GLN A 50 -4.64 1.34 -1.89
N PRO A 51 -4.15 0.55 -0.92
CA PRO A 51 -3.84 -0.84 -1.16
C PRO A 51 -5.09 -1.58 -1.64
N ASP A 52 -4.88 -2.54 -2.52
CA ASP A 52 -5.91 -3.52 -2.84
C ASP A 52 -6.03 -4.49 -1.67
N ILE A 53 -7.21 -4.53 -1.07
CA ILE A 53 -7.47 -5.38 0.11
C ILE A 53 -8.26 -6.59 -0.38
N PRO A 54 -7.71 -7.81 -0.29
CA PRO A 54 -8.48 -9.03 -0.55
C PRO A 54 -9.65 -9.16 0.42
N VAL A 55 -10.81 -9.59 -0.08
CA VAL A 55 -11.98 -9.86 0.77
C VAL A 55 -12.18 -11.35 1.08
N GLU A 56 -11.21 -12.19 0.71
CA GLU A 56 -11.24 -13.66 0.86
C GLU A 56 -12.34 -14.39 0.07
N TYR A 57 -13.11 -13.67 -0.75
CA TYR A 57 -14.08 -14.24 -1.69
C TYR A 57 -13.57 -14.15 -3.12
N SER A 58 -13.99 -15.11 -3.94
CA SER A 58 -13.77 -15.12 -5.38
C SER A 58 -15.01 -14.67 -6.14
N LEU A 59 -14.83 -14.36 -7.42
CA LEU A 59 -15.92 -14.09 -8.35
C LEU A 59 -16.92 -15.25 -8.41
N MET A 60 -16.47 -16.49 -8.23
CA MET A 60 -17.34 -17.67 -8.31
C MET A 60 -18.28 -17.76 -7.10
N ASP A 61 -17.90 -17.19 -5.96
CA ASP A 61 -18.68 -17.21 -4.73
C ASP A 61 -19.87 -16.23 -4.76
N ILE A 62 -19.98 -15.40 -5.79
CA ILE A 62 -21.07 -14.42 -5.94
C ILE A 62 -21.98 -14.69 -7.14
N LEU A 63 -21.61 -15.64 -8.01
CA LEU A 63 -22.36 -15.99 -9.20
C LEU A 63 -23.41 -17.06 -8.88
N ALA A 64 -24.56 -16.99 -9.56
CA ALA A 64 -25.60 -18.01 -9.43
C ALA A 64 -25.12 -19.37 -10.00
N PRO A 65 -25.63 -20.50 -9.44
CA PRO A 65 -25.33 -21.84 -9.95
C PRO A 65 -25.63 -21.97 -11.44
N GLY A 66 -24.69 -22.55 -12.19
CA GLY A 66 -24.79 -22.71 -13.66
C GLY A 66 -23.98 -21.68 -14.47
N SER A 67 -23.32 -20.73 -13.81
CA SER A 67 -22.32 -19.88 -14.46
C SER A 67 -21.06 -20.70 -14.78
N SER A 68 -20.63 -20.70 -16.04
CA SER A 68 -19.43 -21.43 -16.45
C SER A 68 -18.16 -20.75 -15.93
N VAL A 69 -17.25 -21.52 -15.33
CA VAL A 69 -15.91 -21.03 -14.98
C VAL A 69 -15.17 -20.65 -16.28
N PRO A 70 -14.68 -19.41 -16.42
CA PRO A 70 -13.94 -19.00 -17.60
C PRO A 70 -12.65 -19.81 -17.73
N GLU A 71 -12.40 -20.34 -18.93
CA GLU A 71 -11.15 -21.01 -19.24
C GLU A 71 -9.99 -20.01 -19.23
N VAL A 72 -8.85 -20.49 -18.76
CA VAL A 72 -7.66 -19.70 -18.44
C VAL A 72 -6.55 -20.03 -19.42
N GLU A 73 -5.86 -19.01 -19.91
CA GLU A 73 -4.67 -19.17 -20.74
C GLU A 73 -3.41 -18.99 -19.88
N VAL A 74 -2.49 -19.95 -19.99
CA VAL A 74 -1.16 -19.87 -19.41
C VAL A 74 -0.17 -19.57 -20.53
N THR A 75 0.52 -18.44 -20.41
CA THR A 75 1.57 -18.06 -21.37
C THR A 75 2.83 -18.89 -21.09
N SER A 76 3.63 -19.17 -22.12
CA SER A 76 4.93 -19.85 -21.95
C SER A 76 5.79 -19.13 -20.91
N PRO A 77 6.52 -19.87 -20.05
CA PRO A 77 7.37 -19.27 -19.03
C PRO A 77 8.39 -18.27 -19.60
N PHE A 78 8.68 -17.22 -18.83
CA PHE A 78 9.67 -16.21 -19.16
C PHE A 78 10.60 -15.95 -17.97
N PHE A 79 11.83 -15.51 -18.27
CA PHE A 79 12.89 -15.35 -17.29
C PHE A 79 13.15 -13.87 -16.98
N PHE A 80 13.45 -13.58 -15.72
CA PHE A 80 13.91 -12.29 -15.25
C PHE A 80 15.21 -12.42 -14.49
N SER A 81 16.18 -11.59 -14.84
CA SER A 81 17.43 -11.46 -14.09
C SER A 81 17.77 -9.98 -13.99
N ASP A 82 18.02 -9.52 -12.77
CA ASP A 82 18.55 -8.18 -12.49
C ASP A 82 19.79 -8.31 -11.60
N THR A 83 20.69 -7.36 -11.69
CA THR A 83 21.95 -7.35 -10.92
C THR A 83 21.74 -7.50 -9.41
N VAL A 84 20.63 -6.99 -8.86
CA VAL A 84 20.30 -7.15 -7.43
C VAL A 84 19.73 -8.54 -7.14
N ILE A 85 18.92 -9.08 -8.05
CA ILE A 85 18.36 -10.45 -7.91
C ILE A 85 19.49 -11.47 -7.99
N GLN A 86 20.45 -11.28 -8.89
CA GLN A 86 21.65 -12.11 -8.99
C GLN A 86 22.44 -12.10 -7.68
N LYS A 87 22.62 -10.92 -7.08
CA LYS A 87 23.27 -10.78 -5.76
C LYS A 87 22.52 -11.53 -4.66
N TRP A 88 21.20 -11.43 -4.63
CA TRP A 88 20.39 -12.13 -3.63
C TRP A 88 20.37 -13.65 -3.84
N LYS A 89 20.46 -14.13 -5.09
CA LYS A 89 20.46 -15.57 -5.39
C LYS A 89 21.84 -16.22 -5.20
N ALA A 90 22.93 -15.49 -5.45
CA ALA A 90 24.29 -16.03 -5.39
C ALA A 90 24.77 -16.40 -3.99
N GLY A 91 24.21 -15.82 -2.92
CA GLY A 91 24.51 -16.17 -1.52
C GLY A 91 25.96 -15.93 -1.04
N VAL A 92 26.95 -15.77 -1.93
CA VAL A 92 28.39 -15.69 -1.66
C VAL A 92 29.06 -14.90 -2.80
N SER A 93 29.75 -13.81 -2.46
CA SER A 93 30.89 -13.37 -3.27
C SER A 93 31.98 -14.40 -3.02
N VAL A 94 32.49 -15.00 -4.09
CA VAL A 94 33.61 -15.95 -4.03
C VAL A 94 34.77 -15.26 -3.30
N SER A 95 34.98 -15.62 -2.04
CA SER A 95 36.26 -15.43 -1.37
C SER A 95 37.14 -16.61 -1.75
N ALA A 96 37.93 -16.46 -2.81
CA ALA A 96 39.12 -17.27 -3.04
C ALA A 96 40.26 -16.29 -3.27
N GLY A 97 41.21 -16.28 -2.31
CA GLY A 97 42.32 -15.36 -2.31
C GLY A 97 43.38 -15.68 -3.37
N VAL A 98 44.26 -14.69 -3.51
CA VAL A 98 45.59 -14.68 -4.11
C VAL A 98 45.64 -14.53 -5.63
N ASP A 99 46.20 -13.36 -6.00
CA ASP A 99 46.90 -12.96 -7.22
C ASP A 99 46.53 -13.59 -8.58
N GLY A 100 46.22 -12.70 -9.51
CA GLY A 100 46.28 -12.99 -10.94
C GLY A 100 45.03 -12.56 -11.67
N SER A 101 45.20 -11.57 -12.54
CA SER A 101 44.23 -11.11 -13.54
C SER A 101 43.29 -12.20 -14.05
N ALA A 102 42.01 -12.08 -13.73
CA ALA A 102 40.93 -12.79 -14.42
C ALA A 102 39.91 -11.76 -14.91
N SER A 103 40.16 -11.29 -16.14
CA SER A 103 39.11 -10.87 -17.04
C SER A 103 38.23 -12.11 -17.28
N GLY A 104 37.09 -12.17 -16.61
CA GLY A 104 36.13 -13.25 -16.75
C GLY A 104 34.80 -12.64 -17.17
N GLU A 105 34.40 -12.88 -18.41
CA GLU A 105 33.03 -12.65 -18.87
C GLU A 105 32.07 -13.32 -17.89
N PHE A 106 31.17 -12.54 -17.28
CA PHE A 106 30.03 -13.09 -16.55
C PHE A 106 29.13 -13.79 -17.56
N THR A 107 29.35 -15.08 -17.80
CA THR A 107 28.38 -15.92 -18.49
C THR A 107 27.08 -15.88 -17.70
N GLN A 108 26.04 -15.29 -18.29
CA GLN A 108 24.70 -15.16 -17.74
C GLN A 108 24.09 -16.56 -17.55
N SER A 109 24.28 -17.17 -16.38
CA SER A 109 23.73 -18.50 -16.11
C SER A 109 22.23 -18.41 -15.84
N ARG A 110 21.45 -19.34 -16.41
CA ARG A 110 20.02 -19.56 -16.10
C ARG A 110 19.77 -19.78 -14.59
N GLU A 111 20.79 -20.21 -13.86
CA GLU A 111 20.76 -20.40 -12.41
C GLU A 111 20.61 -19.09 -11.63
N SER A 112 20.89 -17.93 -12.24
CA SER A 112 20.82 -16.63 -11.57
C SER A 112 19.52 -15.84 -11.82
N SER A 113 18.59 -16.39 -12.61
CA SER A 113 17.30 -15.77 -12.97
C SER A 113 16.11 -16.35 -12.19
N LEU A 114 15.02 -15.59 -12.13
CA LEU A 114 13.70 -16.03 -11.69
C LEU A 114 12.86 -16.38 -12.93
N GLU A 115 12.06 -17.44 -12.81
CA GLU A 115 11.21 -17.90 -13.90
C GLU A 115 9.73 -17.70 -13.53
N PHE A 116 9.01 -17.00 -14.39
CA PHE A 116 7.63 -16.63 -14.18
C PHE A 116 6.72 -17.19 -15.27
N GLN A 117 5.47 -17.43 -14.90
CA GLN A 117 4.39 -17.71 -15.84
C GLN A 117 3.31 -16.65 -15.68
N LYS A 118 2.68 -16.30 -16.80
CA LYS A 118 1.50 -15.45 -16.80
C LYS A 118 0.26 -16.32 -16.95
N VAL A 119 -0.70 -16.14 -16.05
CA VAL A 119 -1.99 -16.83 -16.04
C VAL A 119 -3.07 -15.76 -16.24
N THR A 120 -3.83 -15.83 -17.32
CA THR A 120 -4.79 -14.79 -17.71
C THR A 120 -6.11 -15.37 -18.18
N VAL A 121 -7.21 -14.66 -17.91
CA VAL A 121 -8.50 -14.96 -18.55
C VAL A 121 -8.56 -14.21 -19.87
N PRO A 122 -8.79 -14.89 -21.01
CA PRO A 122 -9.01 -14.21 -22.29
C PRO A 122 -10.20 -13.28 -22.22
N SER A 123 -10.14 -12.12 -22.90
CA SER A 123 -11.21 -11.12 -22.85
C SER A 123 -12.57 -11.70 -23.25
N GLN A 124 -12.60 -12.61 -24.23
CA GLN A 124 -13.82 -13.29 -24.70
C GLN A 124 -14.46 -14.15 -23.60
N ASN A 125 -13.66 -14.84 -22.79
CA ASN A 125 -14.14 -15.66 -21.69
C ASN A 125 -14.64 -14.79 -20.54
N LEU A 126 -14.02 -13.63 -20.34
CA LEU A 126 -14.46 -12.65 -19.35
C LEU A 126 -15.76 -11.96 -19.76
N GLU A 127 -15.99 -11.74 -21.06
CA GLU A 127 -17.23 -11.19 -21.61
C GLU A 127 -18.43 -12.12 -21.38
N ARG A 128 -18.22 -13.44 -21.38
CA ARG A 128 -19.27 -14.43 -21.04
C ARG A 128 -19.79 -14.29 -19.60
N LEU A 129 -18.99 -13.71 -18.70
CA LEU A 129 -19.39 -13.40 -17.33
C LEU A 129 -20.17 -12.08 -17.21
N GLN A 130 -20.22 -11.26 -18.27
CA GLN A 130 -21.05 -10.07 -18.26
C GLN A 130 -22.52 -10.46 -18.23
N ASN A 131 -23.29 -9.75 -17.41
CA ASN A 131 -24.71 -10.02 -17.21
C ASN A 131 -25.01 -11.42 -16.64
N SER A 132 -24.01 -12.10 -16.06
CA SER A 132 -24.28 -13.28 -15.24
C SER A 132 -25.15 -12.88 -14.05
N LYS A 133 -26.07 -13.76 -13.69
CA LYS A 133 -26.91 -13.59 -12.50
C LYS A 133 -26.06 -13.76 -11.27
N LEU A 134 -26.21 -12.85 -10.32
CA LEU A 134 -25.62 -12.98 -8.99
C LEU A 134 -26.48 -13.91 -8.12
N LEU A 135 -25.88 -14.41 -7.04
CA LEU A 135 -26.62 -15.12 -5.99
C LEU A 135 -27.78 -14.27 -5.48
N ASP A 136 -28.88 -14.92 -5.12
CA ASP A 136 -30.02 -14.32 -4.42
C ASP A 136 -30.41 -15.28 -3.28
N PRO A 137 -30.30 -14.88 -2.01
CA PRO A 137 -30.03 -13.52 -1.50
C PRO A 137 -28.56 -13.06 -1.51
N GLU A 138 -28.36 -11.73 -1.43
CA GLU A 138 -27.36 -11.05 -0.57
C GLU A 138 -26.18 -11.80 0.04
N PRO A 139 -25.03 -12.13 -0.60
CA PRO A 139 -23.85 -12.46 0.18
C PRO A 139 -23.51 -11.29 1.11
N SER A 140 -23.51 -11.54 2.42
CA SER A 140 -23.42 -10.51 3.45
C SER A 140 -22.22 -9.57 3.28
N PHE A 141 -21.09 -10.08 2.78
CA PHE A 141 -19.91 -9.28 2.52
C PHE A 141 -20.12 -8.23 1.41
N LEU A 142 -20.88 -8.54 0.36
CA LEU A 142 -21.22 -7.57 -0.71
C LEU A 142 -22.11 -6.47 -0.17
N LYS A 143 -23.05 -6.82 0.72
CA LYS A 143 -23.90 -5.84 1.41
C LYS A 143 -23.04 -4.87 2.21
N HIS A 144 -22.10 -5.43 2.97
CA HIS A 144 -21.19 -4.65 3.80
C HIS A 144 -20.29 -3.72 2.96
N CYS A 145 -19.69 -4.21 1.87
CA CYS A 145 -18.88 -3.40 0.95
C CYS A 145 -19.70 -2.25 0.35
N ARG A 146 -20.96 -2.50 0.00
CA ARG A 146 -21.88 -1.49 -0.54
C ARG A 146 -22.25 -0.43 0.50
N GLU A 147 -22.58 -0.83 1.73
CA GLU A 147 -22.90 0.10 2.82
C GLU A 147 -21.73 1.03 3.14
N ARG A 148 -20.50 0.52 2.97
CA ARG A 148 -19.25 1.28 3.09
C ARG A 148 -18.93 2.17 1.89
N GLY A 149 -19.54 1.93 0.73
CA GLY A 149 -19.18 2.59 -0.52
C GLY A 149 -17.84 2.14 -1.11
N ASP A 150 -17.42 0.90 -0.82
CA ASP A 150 -16.18 0.34 -1.37
C ASP A 150 -16.34 0.04 -2.87
N ASN A 151 -15.29 0.31 -3.63
CA ASN A 151 -15.17 -0.18 -5.01
C ASN A 151 -14.66 -1.61 -4.99
N LEU A 152 -15.31 -2.49 -5.76
CA LEU A 152 -14.91 -3.88 -5.91
C LEU A 152 -14.16 -4.09 -7.22
N TYR A 153 -13.20 -5.01 -7.19
CA TYR A 153 -12.38 -5.40 -8.32
C TYR A 153 -12.21 -6.92 -8.32
N VAL A 154 -11.93 -7.48 -9.49
CA VAL A 154 -11.63 -8.91 -9.66
C VAL A 154 -10.26 -9.04 -10.29
N VAL A 155 -9.42 -9.91 -9.74
CA VAL A 155 -8.13 -10.28 -10.33
C VAL A 155 -8.37 -11.09 -11.60
N THR A 156 -7.87 -10.60 -12.75
CA THR A 156 -8.08 -11.23 -14.07
C THR A 156 -6.81 -11.81 -14.67
N GLU A 157 -5.65 -11.30 -14.25
CA GLU A 157 -4.33 -11.76 -14.70
C GLU A 157 -3.43 -11.84 -13.47
N VAL A 158 -2.64 -12.91 -13.37
CA VAL A 158 -1.61 -13.06 -12.35
C VAL A 158 -0.29 -13.46 -13.00
N ILE A 159 0.81 -13.01 -12.41
CA ILE A 159 2.16 -13.46 -12.72
C ILE A 159 2.66 -14.25 -11.54
N GLU A 160 2.93 -15.52 -11.77
CA GLU A 160 3.28 -16.49 -10.74
C GLU A 160 4.70 -17.00 -10.92
N LEU A 161 5.36 -17.29 -9.81
CA LEU A 161 6.66 -17.95 -9.82
C LEU A 161 6.50 -19.43 -10.21
N THR A 162 7.24 -19.89 -11.21
CA THR A 162 7.14 -21.27 -11.71
C THR A 162 7.92 -22.28 -10.87
N ASN A 163 8.99 -21.86 -10.23
CA ASN A 163 9.90 -22.70 -9.47
C ASN A 163 10.18 -22.07 -8.12
N SER A 164 10.21 -22.86 -7.04
CA SER A 164 10.58 -22.35 -5.72
C SER A 164 11.98 -21.73 -5.75
N THR A 165 12.15 -20.57 -5.15
CA THR A 165 13.45 -19.88 -5.11
C THR A 165 13.78 -19.44 -3.70
N THR A 166 15.07 -19.35 -3.40
CA THR A 166 15.56 -18.80 -2.13
C THR A 166 16.40 -17.57 -2.42
N LEU A 167 16.11 -16.48 -1.72
CA LEU A 167 16.79 -15.21 -1.83
C LEU A 167 17.49 -14.90 -0.51
N HIS A 168 18.74 -14.45 -0.58
CA HIS A 168 19.57 -14.10 0.56
C HIS A 168 19.86 -12.60 0.54
N ASP A 169 19.40 -11.87 1.56
CA ASP A 169 19.79 -10.49 1.75
C ASP A 169 20.97 -10.40 2.73
N LYS A 170 22.03 -9.78 2.27
CA LYS A 170 23.20 -9.38 3.07
C LYS A 170 23.12 -7.88 3.21
N SER A 171 22.39 -7.40 4.21
CA SER A 171 22.43 -5.98 4.54
C SER A 171 23.78 -5.69 5.21
N SER A 172 24.71 -5.06 4.47
CA SER A 172 25.73 -4.26 5.12
C SER A 172 25.02 -3.07 5.74
N VAL A 173 25.12 -2.94 7.06
CA VAL A 173 24.53 -1.82 7.80
C VAL A 173 25.23 -0.53 7.36
N ASN A 174 24.72 0.12 6.32
CA ASN A 174 25.16 1.47 5.96
C ASN A 174 24.54 2.43 6.98
N THR A 175 25.34 2.79 7.98
CA THR A 175 25.29 3.99 8.86
C THR A 175 24.00 4.38 9.62
N LEU A 176 22.85 3.74 9.42
CA LEU A 176 21.62 3.99 10.19
C LEU A 176 21.31 2.88 11.22
N GLY A 177 21.94 1.71 11.12
CA GLY A 177 21.67 0.56 12.01
C GLY A 177 22.25 0.64 13.43
N LYS A 178 22.66 1.82 13.91
CA LYS A 178 22.93 2.01 15.35
C LYS A 178 21.69 2.32 16.18
N LEU A 179 20.54 2.60 15.54
CA LEU A 179 19.28 2.91 16.24
C LEU A 179 18.28 1.75 16.29
N PHE A 180 18.46 0.71 15.47
CA PHE A 180 17.43 -0.31 15.27
C PHE A 180 17.81 -1.65 15.90
N GLY A 181 17.80 -1.65 17.23
CA GLY A 181 17.85 -2.85 18.05
C GLY A 181 16.46 -3.47 18.13
N SER A 182 16.37 -4.74 17.73
CA SER A 182 15.23 -5.67 17.89
C SER A 182 14.09 -5.62 16.86
N TRP A 183 14.09 -6.62 15.96
CA TRP A 183 12.85 -7.24 15.51
C TRP A 183 13.05 -8.76 15.37
N ASN A 184 12.07 -9.54 15.84
CA ASN A 184 11.97 -11.00 15.76
C ASN A 184 10.96 -11.40 14.68
N ILE A 185 11.39 -12.31 13.80
CA ILE A 185 10.72 -13.51 13.25
C ILE A 185 11.45 -13.79 11.94
N LEU A 186 12.52 -14.56 12.05
CA LEU A 186 13.29 -15.16 10.95
C LEU A 186 14.18 -16.21 11.62
N ILE A 187 14.26 -17.40 11.06
CA ILE A 187 15.07 -18.51 11.61
C ILE A 187 16.52 -18.02 11.71
N LYS A 188 16.97 -17.77 12.94
CA LYS A 188 18.28 -17.18 13.25
C LYS A 188 19.34 -18.27 13.20
N VAL A 189 20.05 -18.39 12.08
CA VAL A 189 21.32 -19.13 12.05
C VAL A 189 22.45 -18.12 12.23
N TRP A 190 23.20 -18.25 13.33
CA TRP A 190 24.29 -17.35 13.67
C TRP A 190 25.60 -17.88 13.08
N HIS A 191 26.20 -17.13 12.17
CA HIS A 191 27.63 -17.22 11.86
C HIS A 191 28.17 -15.82 11.53
N GLY A 192 28.99 -15.27 12.44
CA GLY A 192 29.89 -14.12 12.25
C GLY A 192 29.33 -12.83 11.65
N ASP A 193 29.18 -11.78 12.48
CA ASP A 193 29.05 -10.31 12.23
C ASP A 193 28.28 -9.78 11.00
N THR A 194 27.57 -10.64 10.26
CA THR A 194 26.78 -10.29 9.07
C THR A 194 25.41 -10.92 9.22
N LYS A 195 24.37 -10.08 9.26
CA LYS A 195 22.98 -10.56 9.28
C LYS A 195 22.61 -11.01 7.87
N THR A 196 22.58 -12.31 7.64
CA THR A 196 22.04 -12.91 6.41
C THR A 196 20.57 -13.25 6.62
N VAL A 197 19.67 -12.51 5.98
CA VAL A 197 18.23 -12.84 5.96
C VAL A 197 17.96 -13.74 4.76
N THR A 198 17.36 -14.90 4.99
CA THR A 198 17.00 -15.84 3.92
C THR A 198 15.49 -15.89 3.77
N LEU A 199 15.01 -15.69 2.54
CA LEU A 199 13.60 -15.73 2.18
C LEU A 199 13.38 -16.80 1.12
N THR A 200 12.58 -17.81 1.45
CA THR A 200 12.13 -18.82 0.48
C THR A 200 10.75 -18.44 -0.06
N ILE A 201 10.65 -18.36 -1.38
CA ILE A 201 9.40 -18.08 -2.09
C ILE A 201 8.95 -19.37 -2.77
N PRO A 202 7.81 -19.95 -2.37
CA PRO A 202 7.29 -21.18 -2.96
C PRO A 202 6.92 -21.03 -4.44
N GLN A 203 6.94 -22.15 -5.16
CA GLN A 203 6.31 -22.24 -6.48
C GLN A 203 4.82 -21.86 -6.41
N GLY A 204 4.31 -21.23 -7.47
CA GLY A 204 2.94 -20.76 -7.59
C GLY A 204 2.64 -19.48 -6.82
N THR A 205 3.66 -18.84 -6.21
CA THR A 205 3.48 -17.56 -5.53
C THR A 205 3.16 -16.47 -6.54
N VAL A 206 2.06 -15.73 -6.30
CA VAL A 206 1.67 -14.57 -7.11
C VAL A 206 2.61 -13.39 -6.79
N MET A 207 3.30 -12.91 -7.81
CA MET A 207 4.25 -11.79 -7.72
C MET A 207 3.63 -10.47 -8.16
N ALA A 208 2.71 -10.52 -9.12
CA ALA A 208 1.95 -9.38 -9.60
C ALA A 208 0.60 -9.80 -10.17
N TYR A 209 -0.30 -8.83 -10.30
CA TYR A 209 -1.66 -9.06 -10.78
C TYR A 209 -2.17 -7.88 -11.61
N LYS A 210 -3.16 -8.15 -12.47
CA LYS A 210 -4.07 -7.13 -13.01
C LYS A 210 -5.48 -7.42 -12.53
N LYS A 211 -6.25 -6.35 -12.42
CA LYS A 211 -7.64 -6.41 -11.97
C LYS A 211 -8.55 -5.64 -12.93
N LYS A 212 -9.84 -5.94 -12.86
CA LYS A 212 -10.90 -5.14 -13.50
C LYS A 212 -11.94 -4.75 -12.46
N GLN A 213 -12.51 -3.56 -12.60
CA GLN A 213 -13.53 -3.09 -11.67
C GLN A 213 -14.80 -3.92 -11.85
N LEU A 214 -15.32 -4.41 -10.73
CA LEU A 214 -16.55 -5.15 -10.62
C LEU A 214 -17.69 -4.18 -10.29
N VAL A 215 -18.63 -4.04 -11.22
CA VAL A 215 -19.82 -3.20 -11.06
C VAL A 215 -21.05 -4.08 -11.00
N ILE A 216 -21.79 -3.99 -9.89
CA ILE A 216 -23.03 -4.72 -9.67
C ILE A 216 -24.20 -3.76 -9.94
N LYS A 217 -25.01 -4.06 -10.95
CA LYS A 217 -26.23 -3.29 -11.27
C LYS A 217 -27.48 -4.05 -10.82
N GLY A 218 -28.34 -3.40 -10.04
CA GLY A 218 -29.69 -3.93 -9.78
C GLY A 218 -30.66 -3.51 -10.89
N ASN A 219 -31.54 -4.41 -11.32
CA ASN A 219 -32.67 -4.04 -12.19
C ASN A 219 -33.75 -3.30 -11.37
N GLY A 220 -33.60 -1.99 -11.27
CA GLY A 220 -34.61 -1.04 -10.80
C GLY A 220 -34.53 0.23 -11.64
N VAL A 221 -35.65 0.59 -12.26
CA VAL A 221 -35.78 1.71 -13.22
C VAL A 221 -35.38 3.05 -12.59
N SER A 222 -34.44 3.72 -13.27
CA SER A 222 -34.10 5.16 -13.39
C SER A 222 -34.09 6.12 -12.18
N GLU A 223 -33.15 7.07 -12.33
CA GLU A 223 -32.96 8.35 -11.63
C GLU A 223 -32.04 8.36 -10.40
N TYR A 224 -30.83 8.87 -10.67
CA TYR A 224 -29.85 9.31 -9.70
C TYR A 224 -30.49 10.33 -8.74
N LYS A 225 -30.73 9.93 -7.49
CA LYS A 225 -30.96 10.84 -6.36
C LYS A 225 -30.00 10.44 -5.23
N PRO A 226 -29.08 11.33 -4.80
CA PRO A 226 -28.22 11.03 -3.66
C PRO A 226 -29.07 10.96 -2.38
N GLY A 227 -28.88 9.89 -1.58
CA GLY A 227 -29.46 9.78 -0.23
C GLY A 227 -30.57 8.73 -0.01
N ARG A 228 -30.80 7.76 -0.90
CA ARG A 228 -31.64 6.59 -0.57
C ARG A 228 -30.92 5.26 -0.79
N HIS A 229 -31.00 4.40 0.22
CA HIS A 229 -30.55 3.01 0.19
C HIS A 229 -31.30 2.23 -0.92
N LEU A 230 -30.62 1.90 -2.01
CA LEU A 230 -31.15 0.99 -3.02
C LEU A 230 -30.90 -0.46 -2.57
N GLY A 231 -31.99 -1.15 -2.21
CA GLY A 231 -31.96 -2.59 -1.95
C GLY A 231 -31.64 -3.40 -3.20
N TRP A 232 -31.20 -4.65 -3.00
CA TRP A 232 -31.08 -5.66 -4.04
C TRP A 232 -32.43 -5.88 -4.74
N GLY A 233 -32.59 -5.28 -5.92
CA GLY A 233 -33.70 -5.60 -6.82
C GLY A 233 -33.54 -7.00 -7.41
N ARG A 234 -34.67 -7.62 -7.79
CA ARG A 234 -34.89 -9.05 -8.12
C ARG A 234 -33.95 -9.72 -9.14
N VAL A 235 -33.06 -8.99 -9.80
CA VAL A 235 -31.94 -9.53 -10.59
C VAL A 235 -30.81 -8.51 -10.55
N ALA A 236 -29.66 -8.90 -10.02
CA ALA A 236 -28.43 -8.12 -10.08
C ALA A 236 -27.48 -8.69 -11.15
N LEU A 237 -26.92 -7.80 -11.98
CA LEU A 237 -26.08 -8.14 -13.11
C LEU A 237 -24.65 -7.66 -12.90
N LEU A 238 -23.71 -8.50 -13.33
CA LEU A 238 -22.28 -8.28 -13.23
C LEU A 238 -21.72 -7.55 -14.46
N LEU A 239 -20.92 -6.51 -14.23
CA LEU A 239 -20.16 -5.81 -15.27
C LEU A 239 -18.69 -5.70 -14.87
N LEU A 240 -17.79 -6.03 -15.80
CA LEU A 240 -16.34 -5.90 -15.61
C LEU A 240 -15.82 -4.75 -16.48
N ARG A 241 -15.40 -3.65 -15.85
CA ARG A 241 -14.82 -2.49 -16.53
C ARG A 241 -13.30 -2.55 -16.52
N ARG A 242 -12.69 -2.14 -17.64
CA ARG A 242 -11.25 -1.91 -17.71
C ARG A 242 -10.93 -0.66 -16.89
N GLU A 243 -9.92 -0.73 -16.03
CA GLU A 243 -9.51 0.40 -15.18
C GLU A 243 -9.13 1.64 -16.03
N THR A 244 -8.69 1.43 -17.28
CA THR A 244 -8.25 2.50 -18.20
C THR A 244 -9.34 3.43 -18.74
N GLU A 245 -10.63 3.26 -18.40
CA GLU A 245 -11.66 4.26 -18.71
C GLU A 245 -11.76 5.36 -17.64
N GLU A 246 -11.20 5.14 -16.45
CA GLU A 246 -10.82 6.25 -15.58
C GLU A 246 -9.46 6.76 -16.08
N ARG A 247 -9.51 7.74 -16.98
CA ARG A 247 -8.34 8.53 -17.42
C ARG A 247 -7.45 8.86 -16.22
N PRO A 248 -6.13 9.05 -16.41
CA PRO A 248 -5.28 9.56 -15.35
C PRO A 248 -5.80 10.93 -14.92
N LEU A 249 -6.57 10.99 -13.83
CA LEU A 249 -6.95 12.25 -13.17
C LEU A 249 -5.70 13.01 -12.70
N THR A 250 -4.54 12.37 -12.73
CA THR A 250 -3.22 12.96 -12.45
C THR A 250 -2.90 14.20 -13.27
N CYS A 251 -3.54 14.44 -14.43
CA CYS A 251 -3.26 15.63 -15.25
C CYS A 251 -4.00 16.90 -14.79
N HIS A 252 -4.95 16.82 -13.84
CA HIS A 252 -5.71 18.00 -13.35
C HIS A 252 -5.68 18.17 -11.82
N LEU A 253 -5.01 17.27 -11.09
CA LEU A 253 -4.89 17.34 -9.64
C LEU A 253 -3.74 18.28 -9.25
N TYR A 254 -4.10 19.46 -8.73
CA TYR A 254 -3.17 20.44 -8.18
C TYR A 254 -2.94 20.18 -6.69
N PHE A 255 -1.76 20.58 -6.19
CA PHE A 255 -1.45 20.51 -4.76
C PHE A 255 -2.51 21.19 -3.89
N LYS A 256 -3.11 22.29 -4.38
CA LYS A 256 -4.22 22.99 -3.71
C LYS A 256 -5.42 22.08 -3.42
N HIS A 257 -5.74 21.13 -4.29
CA HIS A 257 -6.83 20.19 -4.06
C HIS A 257 -6.47 19.17 -2.96
N LEU A 258 -5.22 18.70 -2.91
CA LEU A 258 -4.73 17.86 -1.81
C LEU A 258 -4.78 18.63 -0.49
N GLN A 259 -4.31 19.87 -0.49
CA GLN A 259 -4.32 20.73 0.68
C GLN A 259 -5.73 20.98 1.20
N GLU A 260 -6.70 21.25 0.32
CA GLU A 260 -8.11 21.41 0.68
C GLU A 260 -8.71 20.10 1.25
N GLU A 261 -8.41 18.96 0.65
CA GLU A 261 -8.87 17.65 1.14
C GLU A 261 -8.35 17.37 2.55
N VAL A 262 -7.04 17.52 2.76
CA VAL A 262 -6.39 17.35 4.07
C VAL A 262 -6.91 18.37 5.08
N PHE A 263 -7.11 19.61 4.67
CA PHE A 263 -7.63 20.68 5.51
C PHE A 263 -9.01 20.33 6.07
N ARG A 264 -9.95 19.90 5.22
CA ARG A 264 -11.30 19.49 5.66
C ARG A 264 -11.28 18.34 6.67
N LYS A 265 -10.40 17.36 6.45
CA LYS A 265 -10.23 16.23 7.37
C LYS A 265 -9.65 16.66 8.70
N THR A 266 -8.68 17.58 8.66
CA THR A 266 -8.05 18.18 9.84
C THR A 266 -9.04 19.04 10.63
N GLU A 267 -9.84 19.87 9.96
CA GLU A 267 -10.86 20.72 10.59
C GLU A 267 -11.95 19.87 11.27
N ALA A 268 -12.46 18.83 10.59
CA ALA A 268 -13.42 17.91 11.19
C ALA A 268 -12.82 17.15 12.41
N LEU A 269 -11.51 16.88 12.38
CA LEU A 269 -10.79 16.29 13.52
C LEU A 269 -10.63 17.30 14.66
N ALA A 270 -10.36 18.57 14.37
CA ALA A 270 -10.23 19.63 15.35
C ALA A 270 -11.52 19.92 16.13
N GLN A 271 -12.68 19.59 15.54
CA GLN A 271 -13.99 19.68 16.21
C GLN A 271 -14.22 18.60 17.29
N LEU A 272 -13.34 17.60 17.39
CA LEU A 272 -13.32 16.66 18.52
C LEU A 272 -12.97 17.39 19.82
N SER A 273 -13.48 16.92 20.96
CA SER A 273 -12.98 17.42 22.24
C SER A 273 -11.48 17.09 22.39
N LYS A 274 -10.75 17.95 23.11
CA LYS A 274 -9.31 17.76 23.36
C LYS A 274 -9.00 16.41 24.02
N ASP A 275 -9.87 15.99 24.93
CA ASP A 275 -9.81 14.67 25.56
C ASP A 275 -9.97 13.52 24.56
N VAL A 276 -10.91 13.61 23.60
CA VAL A 276 -11.03 12.59 22.54
C VAL A 276 -9.81 12.60 21.61
N GLN A 277 -9.33 13.79 21.20
CA GLN A 277 -8.13 13.91 20.36
C GLN A 277 -6.90 13.29 21.03
N GLY A 278 -6.70 13.57 22.32
CA GLY A 278 -5.62 12.98 23.11
C GLY A 278 -5.72 11.46 23.18
N VAL A 279 -6.92 10.92 23.45
CA VAL A 279 -7.12 9.45 23.44
C VAL A 279 -6.78 8.84 22.08
N VAL A 280 -7.18 9.48 20.97
CA VAL A 280 -6.83 9.00 19.62
C VAL A 280 -5.31 9.04 19.43
N PHE A 281 -4.64 10.14 19.77
CA PHE A 281 -3.19 10.31 19.62
C PHE A 281 -2.40 9.23 20.37
N TYR A 282 -2.66 9.05 21.67
CA TYR A 282 -1.91 8.12 22.51
C TYR A 282 -2.16 6.65 22.18
N ASN A 283 -3.33 6.32 21.63
CA ASN A 283 -3.64 4.94 21.24
C ASN A 283 -3.19 4.61 19.81
N ILE A 284 -3.05 5.60 18.91
CA ILE A 284 -2.45 5.39 17.59
C ILE A 284 -0.95 5.12 17.70
N LEU A 285 -0.23 5.83 18.58
CA LEU A 285 1.22 5.69 18.75
C LEU A 285 1.70 4.22 18.86
N PRO A 286 1.21 3.40 19.80
CA PRO A 286 1.62 2.00 19.91
C PRO A 286 1.14 1.13 18.74
N MET A 287 0.11 1.54 18.00
CA MET A 287 -0.38 0.83 16.82
C MET A 287 0.49 1.07 15.59
N LEU A 288 1.34 2.10 15.56
CA LEU A 288 2.24 2.34 14.42
C LEU A 288 3.26 1.20 14.21
N GLY A 289 3.60 0.46 15.28
CA GLY A 289 4.41 -0.76 15.20
C GLY A 289 3.59 -2.03 14.88
N ASP A 290 2.26 -1.93 14.77
CA ASP A 290 1.35 -3.04 14.52
C ASP A 290 0.34 -2.67 13.42
N ARG A 291 0.75 -2.90 12.16
CA ARG A 291 -0.11 -2.69 10.98
C ARG A 291 -1.42 -3.47 11.08
N GLY A 292 -1.40 -4.65 11.68
CA GLY A 292 -2.61 -5.47 11.89
C GLY A 292 -3.62 -4.72 12.76
N ALA A 293 -3.17 -4.14 13.87
CA ALA A 293 -4.01 -3.32 14.73
C ALA A 293 -4.60 -2.08 14.00
N LEU A 294 -3.80 -1.39 13.17
CA LEU A 294 -4.29 -0.28 12.35
C LEU A 294 -5.39 -0.73 11.38
N GLN A 295 -5.20 -1.88 10.73
CA GLN A 295 -6.16 -2.48 9.81
C GLN A 295 -7.45 -2.89 10.52
N ASP A 296 -7.36 -3.53 11.69
CA ASP A 296 -8.51 -3.93 12.51
C ASP A 296 -9.36 -2.72 12.91
N LEU A 297 -8.72 -1.63 13.36
CA LEU A 297 -9.42 -0.39 13.69
C LEU A 297 -10.09 0.22 12.46
N MET A 298 -9.40 0.22 11.32
CA MET A 298 -9.93 0.72 10.06
C MET A 298 -11.18 -0.07 9.63
N ASP A 299 -11.17 -1.39 9.79
CA ASP A 299 -12.29 -2.25 9.44
C ASP A 299 -13.49 -2.04 10.36
N VAL A 300 -13.29 -1.90 11.66
CA VAL A 300 -14.39 -1.64 12.58
C VAL A 300 -14.97 -0.24 12.42
N LEU A 301 -14.15 0.78 12.17
CA LEU A 301 -14.64 2.12 11.83
C LEU A 301 -15.48 2.13 10.54
N SER A 302 -15.20 1.19 9.65
CA SER A 302 -15.96 0.98 8.42
C SER A 302 -17.16 0.03 8.61
N GLY A 303 -17.46 -0.41 9.84
CA GLY A 303 -18.61 -1.25 10.16
C GLY A 303 -18.37 -2.77 10.09
N GLY A 304 -17.11 -3.22 9.99
CA GLY A 304 -16.73 -4.63 10.00
C GLY A 304 -16.91 -5.29 11.37
N GLN A 305 -16.71 -6.61 11.43
CA GLN A 305 -16.73 -7.36 12.69
C GLN A 305 -15.46 -7.10 13.52
N VAL A 306 -15.57 -7.29 14.84
CA VAL A 306 -14.52 -7.01 15.81
C VAL A 306 -13.48 -8.14 15.82
N GLY A 307 -12.24 -7.82 15.43
CA GLY A 307 -11.07 -8.70 15.60
C GLY A 307 -10.43 -8.60 17.00
N HIS A 308 -9.15 -8.95 17.14
CA HIS A 308 -8.37 -8.80 18.38
C HIS A 308 -8.07 -7.31 18.65
N MET A 309 -9.04 -6.62 19.24
CA MET A 309 -8.99 -5.17 19.31
C MET A 309 -8.28 -4.68 20.58
N GLY A 310 -6.96 -4.45 20.46
CA GLY A 310 -6.13 -3.79 21.46
C GLY A 310 -6.44 -2.28 21.62
N PRO A 311 -5.46 -1.36 21.47
CA PRO A 311 -5.67 0.09 21.62
C PRO A 311 -6.82 0.68 20.78
N GLY A 312 -7.14 0.05 19.64
CA GLY A 312 -8.26 0.47 18.79
C GLY A 312 -9.63 0.44 19.48
N SER A 313 -9.83 -0.42 20.48
CA SER A 313 -11.11 -0.52 21.21
C SER A 313 -11.35 0.70 22.09
N ILE A 314 -10.27 1.25 22.65
CA ILE A 314 -10.29 2.45 23.48
C ILE A 314 -10.69 3.65 22.62
N ILE A 315 -10.11 3.77 21.42
CA ILE A 315 -10.47 4.81 20.44
C ILE A 315 -11.95 4.74 20.10
N LEU A 316 -12.46 3.55 19.75
CA LEU A 316 -13.86 3.38 19.37
C LEU A 316 -14.84 3.69 20.51
N ASN A 317 -14.55 3.20 21.72
CA ASN A 317 -15.37 3.48 22.89
C ASN A 317 -15.43 4.98 23.18
N LYS A 318 -14.28 5.67 23.06
CA LYS A 318 -14.21 7.11 23.27
C LYS A 318 -14.98 7.89 22.22
N LEU A 319 -14.88 7.50 20.94
CA LEU A 319 -15.65 8.12 19.86
C LEU A 319 -17.16 7.93 20.02
N ARG A 320 -17.60 6.78 20.55
CA ARG A 320 -19.03 6.50 20.80
C ARG A 320 -19.61 7.31 21.96
N GLN A 321 -18.78 7.66 22.94
CA GLN A 321 -19.17 8.49 24.09
C GLN A 321 -19.25 9.97 23.74
N ASP A 322 -18.80 10.37 22.55
CA ASP A 322 -18.79 11.77 22.17
C ASP A 322 -20.18 12.23 21.69
N SER A 323 -20.78 13.14 22.46
CA SER A 323 -22.15 13.64 22.29
C SER A 323 -22.27 14.65 21.15
N ARG A 324 -21.93 14.27 19.92
CA ARG A 324 -21.93 15.18 18.76
C ARG A 324 -23.14 15.05 17.85
N PRO A 325 -23.43 16.10 17.07
CA PRO A 325 -24.51 16.07 16.10
C PRO A 325 -24.27 15.00 15.02
N PRO A 326 -25.31 14.28 14.54
CA PRO A 326 -25.18 13.12 13.65
C PRO A 326 -24.47 13.36 12.30
N TRP A 327 -24.33 14.62 11.87
CA TRP A 327 -23.70 14.97 10.59
C TRP A 327 -22.19 15.19 10.67
N VAL A 328 -21.63 15.35 11.87
CA VAL A 328 -20.17 15.35 12.05
C VAL A 328 -19.75 13.89 12.18
N LYS A 329 -19.11 13.36 11.15
CA LYS A 329 -18.58 11.99 11.12
C LYS A 329 -17.08 11.99 11.41
N PRO A 330 -16.66 12.13 12.68
CA PRO A 330 -15.25 12.10 13.07
C PRO A 330 -14.54 10.80 12.66
N GLN A 331 -15.31 9.72 12.57
CA GLN A 331 -14.87 8.43 12.09
C GLN A 331 -14.30 8.55 10.68
N ASP A 332 -14.80 9.46 9.83
CA ASP A 332 -14.30 9.67 8.47
C ASP A 332 -12.92 10.34 8.45
N SER A 333 -12.56 11.15 9.46
CA SER A 333 -11.22 11.75 9.59
C SER A 333 -10.22 10.76 10.15
N ILE A 334 -10.63 9.93 11.12
CA ILE A 334 -9.76 8.88 11.66
C ILE A 334 -9.56 7.77 10.63
N LEU A 335 -10.61 7.39 9.91
CA LEU A 335 -10.53 6.45 8.79
C LEU A 335 -9.58 6.96 7.69
N TYR A 336 -9.65 8.26 7.36
CA TYR A 336 -8.73 8.90 6.43
C TYR A 336 -7.28 8.84 6.93
N LEU A 337 -7.03 9.14 8.23
CA LEU A 337 -5.71 9.01 8.84
C LEU A 337 -5.17 7.57 8.69
N LEU A 338 -5.95 6.57 9.08
CA LEU A 338 -5.57 5.16 8.96
C LEU A 338 -5.27 4.78 7.51
N GLN A 339 -6.09 5.24 6.56
CA GLN A 339 -5.86 4.98 5.14
C GLN A 339 -4.56 5.60 4.63
N THR A 340 -4.22 6.83 5.05
CA THR A 340 -2.92 7.42 4.70
C THR A 340 -1.75 6.62 5.29
N MET A 341 -1.87 6.13 6.52
CA MET A 341 -0.88 5.24 7.14
C MET A 341 -0.74 3.92 6.39
N MET A 342 -1.83 3.35 5.87
CA MET A 342 -1.80 2.11 5.08
C MET A 342 -1.08 2.26 3.73
N VAL A 343 -0.86 3.47 3.24
CA VAL A 343 -0.03 3.73 2.06
C VAL A 343 1.47 3.67 2.39
N LEU A 344 1.84 4.04 3.63
CA LEU A 344 3.22 4.13 4.09
C LEU A 344 3.81 2.74 4.40
N SER A 345 5.14 2.60 4.27
CA SER A 345 5.86 1.36 4.61
C SER A 345 5.92 1.13 6.13
N ASP A 346 6.18 -0.10 6.57
CA ASP A 346 6.32 -0.41 8.00
C ASP A 346 7.42 0.44 8.66
N THR A 347 8.54 0.63 7.96
CA THR A 347 9.62 1.53 8.38
C THR A 347 9.13 2.96 8.54
N GLN A 348 8.29 3.48 7.64
CA GLN A 348 7.72 4.82 7.78
C GLN A 348 6.79 4.94 9.00
N LEU A 349 6.02 3.90 9.31
CA LEU A 349 5.16 3.89 10.50
C LEU A 349 5.99 3.91 11.80
N GLU A 350 7.07 3.13 11.87
CA GLU A 350 8.02 3.18 13.00
C GLU A 350 8.68 4.55 13.14
N LEU A 351 9.16 5.13 12.03
CA LEU A 351 9.74 6.47 12.03
C LEU A 351 8.73 7.53 12.43
N LEU A 352 7.45 7.39 12.06
CA LEU A 352 6.37 8.27 12.52
C LEU A 352 6.16 8.17 14.04
N ALA A 353 6.28 6.98 14.62
CA ALA A 353 6.20 6.82 16.08
C ALA A 353 7.31 7.62 16.78
N LEU A 354 8.55 7.51 16.28
CA LEU A 354 9.68 8.31 16.77
C LEU A 354 9.46 9.82 16.54
N SER A 355 8.87 10.22 15.42
CA SER A 355 8.50 11.60 15.15
C SER A 355 7.49 12.17 16.14
N MET A 356 6.50 11.35 16.53
CA MET A 356 5.50 11.69 17.56
C MET A 356 6.18 11.89 18.92
N GLU A 357 7.04 10.96 19.33
CA GLU A 357 7.77 11.03 20.61
C GLU A 357 8.69 12.25 20.69
N LYS A 358 9.40 12.56 19.60
CA LYS A 358 10.29 13.72 19.52
C LYS A 358 9.56 15.04 19.26
N ARG A 359 8.24 15.01 19.02
CA ARG A 359 7.40 16.19 18.76
C ARG A 359 7.89 17.03 17.57
N ILE A 360 8.27 16.35 16.49
CA ILE A 360 8.82 16.98 15.27
C ILE A 360 7.85 16.98 14.08
N LEU A 361 6.61 16.50 14.27
CA LEU A 361 5.59 16.34 13.22
C LEU A 361 5.32 17.64 12.44
N LEU A 362 5.22 18.78 13.14
CA LEU A 362 4.98 20.09 12.51
C LEU A 362 6.01 20.42 11.43
N TRP A 363 7.30 20.25 11.77
CA TRP A 363 8.41 20.58 10.88
C TRP A 363 8.49 19.60 9.71
N GLN A 364 8.23 18.32 9.98
CA GLN A 364 8.15 17.30 8.92
C GLN A 364 6.99 17.58 7.95
N ARG A 365 5.80 17.94 8.47
CA ARG A 365 4.65 18.32 7.64
C ARG A 365 5.00 19.48 6.72
N GLU A 366 5.66 20.49 7.26
CA GLU A 366 6.05 21.69 6.52
C GLU A 366 7.13 21.41 5.47
N LEU A 367 8.12 20.57 5.78
CA LEU A 367 9.08 20.08 4.80
C LEU A 367 8.40 19.36 3.64
N VAL A 368 7.50 18.43 3.94
CA VAL A 368 6.76 17.70 2.89
C VAL A 368 5.92 18.67 2.06
N ARG A 369 5.30 19.70 2.67
CA ARG A 369 4.56 20.75 1.98
C ARG A 369 5.43 21.50 0.96
N VAL A 370 6.61 21.98 1.36
CA VAL A 370 7.50 22.74 0.47
C VAL A 370 8.14 21.89 -0.62
N ILE A 371 8.22 20.56 -0.43
CA ILE A 371 8.61 19.62 -1.49
C ILE A 371 7.45 19.45 -2.48
N LEU A 372 6.22 19.22 -1.99
CA LEU A 372 5.07 18.95 -2.85
C LEU A 372 4.65 20.16 -3.68
N GLU A 373 4.45 21.32 -3.05
CA GLU A 373 3.83 22.51 -3.66
C GLU A 373 4.44 22.92 -5.02
N PRO A 374 5.77 23.13 -5.16
CA PRO A 374 6.37 23.52 -6.44
C PRO A 374 6.48 22.37 -7.45
N ASN A 375 6.56 21.13 -6.98
CA ASN A 375 6.88 19.97 -7.83
C ASN A 375 5.64 19.18 -8.30
N PHE A 376 4.50 19.34 -7.63
CA PHE A 376 3.31 18.48 -7.78
C PHE A 376 2.79 18.30 -9.20
N LYS A 377 2.91 19.36 -10.02
CA LYS A 377 2.40 19.40 -11.40
C LYS A 377 3.32 18.72 -12.41
N TYR A 378 4.56 18.43 -12.04
CA TYR A 378 5.59 18.01 -12.98
C TYR A 378 5.79 16.49 -12.96
N PRO A 379 5.72 15.84 -14.13
CA PRO A 379 5.93 14.39 -14.25
C PRO A 379 7.41 14.01 -14.44
N TRP A 380 8.31 14.98 -14.59
CA TRP A 380 9.75 14.74 -14.74
C TRP A 380 10.51 15.04 -13.46
N SER A 381 11.75 14.58 -13.42
CA SER A 381 12.64 14.75 -12.29
C SER A 381 13.11 16.20 -12.13
N ILE A 382 13.06 16.74 -10.90
CA ILE A 382 13.39 18.16 -10.62
C ILE A 382 14.32 18.24 -9.41
N PRO A 383 15.53 18.81 -9.53
CA PRO A 383 16.38 19.05 -8.37
C PRO A 383 15.76 20.10 -7.45
N PHE A 384 15.82 19.89 -6.14
CA PHE A 384 15.41 20.87 -5.15
C PHE A 384 16.38 20.91 -3.98
N THR A 385 16.30 21.99 -3.19
CA THR A 385 17.08 22.15 -1.96
C THR A 385 16.12 22.45 -0.82
N LEU A 386 16.27 21.73 0.29
CA LEU A 386 15.44 21.92 1.47
C LEU A 386 15.83 23.22 2.21
N PRO A 387 14.84 24.02 2.65
CA PRO A 387 15.11 25.27 3.37
C PRO A 387 15.84 25.01 4.70
N PRO A 388 16.99 25.66 4.97
CA PRO A 388 17.72 25.51 6.23
C PRO A 388 16.88 25.82 7.47
N GLU A 389 15.92 26.75 7.35
CA GLU A 389 15.04 27.18 8.43
C GLU A 389 14.13 26.05 8.92
N LEU A 390 13.73 25.15 8.02
CA LEU A 390 12.91 23.98 8.34
C LEU A 390 13.76 22.77 8.80
N LEU A 391 15.06 22.77 8.50
CA LEU A 391 16.00 21.73 8.94
C LEU A 391 16.60 22.04 10.32
N ALA A 392 16.73 23.32 10.70
CA ALA A 392 17.30 23.74 11.98
C ALA A 392 16.59 23.13 13.21
N PRO A 393 15.24 22.94 13.23
CA PRO A 393 14.56 22.30 14.36
C PRO A 393 14.72 20.77 14.41
N LEU A 394 15.19 20.15 13.32
CA LEU A 394 15.26 18.70 13.16
C LEU A 394 16.65 18.14 13.41
N GLN A 395 17.60 18.87 14.00
CA GLN A 395 19.00 18.43 14.06
C GLN A 395 19.22 17.07 14.77
N GLY A 396 20.35 16.45 14.45
CA GLY A 396 20.75 15.16 15.02
C GLY A 396 19.81 14.02 14.60
N GLU A 397 19.23 13.34 15.58
CA GLU A 397 18.35 12.17 15.34
C GLU A 397 17.05 12.55 14.61
N GLY A 398 16.52 13.77 14.83
CA GLY A 398 15.31 14.23 14.14
C GLY A 398 15.48 14.32 12.61
N LEU A 399 16.70 14.59 12.15
CA LEU A 399 17.03 14.78 10.74
C LEU A 399 17.13 13.42 10.09
N ALA A 400 17.76 12.47 10.78
CA ALA A 400 17.83 11.08 10.37
C ALA A 400 16.43 10.46 10.23
N ILE A 401 15.54 10.69 11.21
CA ILE A 401 14.15 10.23 11.14
C ILE A 401 13.42 10.85 9.94
N THR A 402 13.54 12.17 9.77
CA THR A 402 12.88 12.90 8.68
C THR A 402 13.37 12.45 7.31
N TYR A 403 14.68 12.28 7.14
CA TYR A 403 15.25 11.83 5.88
C TYR A 403 14.87 10.39 5.59
N GLY A 404 14.83 9.51 6.59
CA GLY A 404 14.29 8.15 6.43
C GLY A 404 12.84 8.13 5.94
N LEU A 405 11.98 9.02 6.46
CA LEU A 405 10.59 9.14 5.98
C LEU A 405 10.53 9.53 4.50
N LEU A 406 11.37 10.50 4.08
CA LEU A 406 11.44 11.00 2.71
C LEU A 406 12.07 9.98 1.75
N GLU A 407 13.09 9.23 2.18
CA GLU A 407 13.71 8.15 1.41
C GLU A 407 12.72 7.03 1.09
N GLU A 408 11.94 6.61 2.09
CA GLU A 408 10.90 5.60 1.90
C GLU A 408 9.74 6.10 1.02
N CYS A 409 9.58 7.42 0.86
CA CYS A 409 8.71 8.00 -0.16
C CYS A 409 9.32 7.95 -1.57
N GLY A 410 10.57 7.52 -1.75
CA GLY A 410 11.24 7.42 -3.06
C GLY A 410 12.17 8.59 -3.40
N LEU A 411 12.41 9.52 -2.46
CA LEU A 411 13.40 10.58 -2.65
C LEU A 411 14.81 10.08 -2.34
N LYS A 412 15.83 10.66 -2.97
CA LYS A 412 17.24 10.37 -2.65
C LYS A 412 17.71 11.37 -1.60
N MET A 413 17.94 10.92 -0.36
CA MET A 413 18.40 11.79 0.72
C MET A 413 19.82 11.45 1.12
N GLU A 414 20.55 12.44 1.62
CA GLU A 414 21.91 12.27 2.13
C GLU A 414 22.07 13.17 3.36
N LEU A 415 22.40 12.63 4.53
CA LEU A 415 22.49 13.43 5.77
C LEU A 415 23.45 14.63 5.68
N SER A 416 24.45 14.54 4.82
CA SER A 416 25.43 15.60 4.55
C SER A 416 24.94 16.68 3.58
N SER A 417 23.75 16.53 2.98
CA SER A 417 23.25 17.40 1.92
C SER A 417 21.78 17.76 2.12
N PRO A 418 21.39 19.05 2.00
CA PRO A 418 19.99 19.45 1.93
C PRO A 418 19.41 19.28 0.52
N ARG A 419 20.19 18.80 -0.45
CA ARG A 419 19.76 18.68 -1.85
C ARG A 419 19.20 17.30 -2.11
N SER A 420 18.14 17.26 -2.91
CA SER A 420 17.55 16.02 -3.40
C SER A 420 16.92 16.27 -4.77
N THR A 421 16.24 15.27 -5.29
CA THR A 421 15.66 15.27 -6.63
C THR A 421 14.26 14.68 -6.55
N TRP A 422 13.28 15.47 -7.00
CA TRP A 422 11.90 15.05 -7.16
C TRP A 422 11.79 13.92 -8.18
N ASP A 423 10.90 12.98 -7.91
CA ASP A 423 10.52 11.91 -8.80
C ASP A 423 9.00 11.75 -8.78
N LEU A 424 8.39 11.44 -9.93
CA LEU A 424 6.95 11.26 -10.03
C LEU A 424 6.43 10.10 -9.17
N GLU A 425 7.23 9.05 -8.98
CA GLU A 425 6.90 7.91 -8.11
C GLU A 425 6.75 8.36 -6.64
N ALA A 426 7.44 9.43 -6.23
CA ALA A 426 7.36 9.97 -4.87
C ALA A 426 6.08 10.78 -4.60
N LYS A 427 5.34 11.17 -5.65
CA LYS A 427 4.15 12.02 -5.52
C LYS A 427 3.08 11.42 -4.61
N MET A 428 2.71 10.16 -4.84
CA MET A 428 1.64 9.50 -4.10
C MET A 428 2.06 9.20 -2.65
N PRO A 429 3.24 8.62 -2.37
CA PRO A 429 3.72 8.43 -1.01
C PRO A 429 3.87 9.73 -0.23
N LEU A 430 4.42 10.80 -0.84
CA LEU A 430 4.54 12.10 -0.17
C LEU A 430 3.18 12.73 0.12
N SER A 431 2.19 12.54 -0.77
CA SER A 431 0.82 13.03 -0.53
C SER A 431 0.17 12.32 0.67
N ALA A 432 0.34 11.00 0.78
CA ALA A 432 -0.10 10.24 1.94
C ALA A 432 0.63 10.68 3.22
N LEU A 433 1.97 10.81 3.16
CA LEU A 433 2.77 11.28 4.29
C LEU A 433 2.34 12.69 4.74
N TYR A 434 2.07 13.61 3.82
CA TYR A 434 1.54 14.94 4.12
C TYR A 434 0.20 14.87 4.86
N GLY A 435 -0.73 14.03 4.39
CA GLY A 435 -2.00 13.78 5.07
C GLY A 435 -1.80 13.21 6.48
N THR A 436 -0.99 12.17 6.63
CA THR A 436 -0.69 11.53 7.92
C THR A 436 -0.10 12.53 8.91
N LEU A 437 0.94 13.27 8.52
CA LEU A 437 1.60 14.27 9.36
C LEU A 437 0.65 15.41 9.75
N SER A 438 -0.24 15.84 8.84
CA SER A 438 -1.21 16.90 9.11
C SER A 438 -2.23 16.51 10.17
N LEU A 439 -2.81 15.30 10.06
CA LEU A 439 -3.79 14.82 11.05
C LEU A 439 -3.12 14.45 12.38
N LEU A 440 -1.93 13.83 12.37
CA LEU A 440 -1.18 13.55 13.61
C LEU A 440 -0.77 14.84 14.34
N GLN A 441 -0.34 15.87 13.59
CA GLN A 441 -0.03 17.18 14.17
C GLN A 441 -1.26 17.81 14.84
N GLN A 442 -2.43 17.74 14.21
CA GLN A 442 -3.67 18.23 14.81
C GLN A 442 -4.03 17.49 16.11
N LEU A 443 -3.83 16.17 16.14
CA LEU A 443 -4.04 15.37 17.34
C LEU A 443 -3.00 15.66 18.43
N ALA A 444 -1.78 16.06 18.07
CA ALA A 444 -0.72 16.43 19.01
C ALA A 444 -0.95 17.80 19.68
N GLU A 445 -1.75 18.67 19.05
CA GLU A 445 -2.18 19.97 19.61
C GLU A 445 -3.29 19.83 20.66
N ALA A 446 -3.65 18.59 21.02
CA ALA A 446 -4.74 18.28 21.93
C ALA A 446 -4.48 18.67 23.39
#